data_AF-A0A2S9AI27-F1
#
_entry.id   AF-A0A2S9AI27-F1
#
_cell.length_a   1.000
_cell.length_b   1.000
_cell.length_c   1.000
_cell.angle_alpha   90.00
_cell.angle_beta   90.00
_cell.angle_gamma   90.00
#
_symmetry.space_group_name_H-M   'P 1'
#
loop_
_entity.id
_entity.type
_entity.pdbx_description
1 polymer ?
#
loop_
_entity_poly.entity_id
_entity_poly.type
_entity_poly.pdbx_seq_one_letter_code
_entity_poly.pdbx_strand_id
1 'polypeptide(L)'
;MARRVVDRAGGIFGLLDLVDEHQEAIEFELLVIGRRLAELSTAALSWRDLFVLVRRWQKTPGNAFAAVMHGGEVPSWSEQVLAVIVDMLNGIAFILRKGKGSRPKRLQRWWEKRKQQKFGREPIPLSKFDAWWESASKK
;
A
#
# COMPACT_ATOMS: atom_id res chain seq x y z
N MET A 1 -0.50 -8.73 7.03
CA MET A 1 -1.17 -7.43 7.26
C MET A 1 -0.38 -6.74 8.35
N ALA A 2 0.42 -5.73 8.02
CA ALA A 2 1.32 -5.09 8.98
C ALA A 2 0.53 -4.21 9.98
N ARG A 3 0.85 -4.33 11.27
CA ARG A 3 0.12 -3.69 12.37
C ARG A 3 0.57 -2.23 12.50
N ARG A 4 -0.30 -1.25 12.23
CA ARG A 4 0.02 0.17 12.42
C ARG A 4 0.36 0.47 13.88
N VAL A 5 1.22 1.46 14.12
CA VAL A 5 1.47 2.01 15.47
C VAL A 5 0.31 2.91 15.83
N VAL A 6 -0.78 2.29 16.28
CA VAL A 6 -1.92 3.02 16.85
C VAL A 6 -1.60 3.28 18.33
N ASP A 7 -2.01 4.43 18.88
CA ASP A 7 -1.83 4.85 20.28
C ASP A 7 -2.51 3.92 21.34
N ARG A 8 -2.61 2.60 21.11
CA ARG A 8 -3.07 1.63 22.12
C ARG A 8 -1.89 0.87 22.72
N ALA A 9 -1.70 1.05 24.03
CA ALA A 9 -1.07 0.22 25.07
C ALA A 9 0.31 -0.43 24.83
N GLY A 10 0.89 -0.41 23.63
CA GLY A 10 2.15 -1.10 23.32
C GLY A 10 3.41 -0.29 23.60
N GLY A 11 3.37 1.04 23.52
CA GLY A 11 4.52 1.92 23.79
C GLY A 11 5.83 1.40 23.18
N ILE A 12 6.82 1.12 24.02
CA ILE A 12 8.13 0.55 23.64
C ILE A 12 8.01 -0.91 23.19
N PHE A 13 7.14 -1.74 23.78
CA PHE A 13 6.95 -3.13 23.36
C PHE A 13 6.39 -3.24 21.93
N GLY A 14 5.45 -2.37 21.58
CA GLY A 14 4.95 -2.29 20.20
C GLY A 14 6.02 -1.83 19.20
N LEU A 15 7.04 -1.11 19.65
CA LEU A 15 8.20 -0.76 18.82
C LEU A 15 9.14 -1.96 18.64
N LEU A 16 9.36 -2.76 19.69
CA LEU A 16 10.15 -3.99 19.60
C LEU A 16 9.56 -4.97 18.58
N ASP A 17 8.25 -5.21 18.65
CA ASP A 17 7.56 -6.08 17.70
C ASP A 17 7.76 -5.61 16.23
N LEU A 18 7.76 -4.29 16.00
CA LEU A 18 7.98 -3.72 14.66
C LEU A 18 9.42 -3.85 14.20
N VAL A 19 10.38 -3.69 15.11
CA VAL A 19 11.80 -3.90 14.80
C VAL A 19 12.01 -5.35 14.41
N ASP A 20 11.42 -6.30 15.13
CA ASP A 20 11.52 -7.72 14.80
C ASP A 20 10.82 -8.07 13.47
N GLU A 21 9.63 -7.51 13.21
CA GLU A 21 8.86 -7.83 11.98
C GLU A 21 9.42 -7.12 10.73
N HIS A 22 10.00 -5.93 10.88
CA HIS A 22 10.35 -5.02 9.78
C HIS A 22 11.75 -4.41 9.91
N GLN A 23 12.71 -5.17 10.46
CA GLN A 23 14.07 -4.69 10.75
C GLN A 23 14.73 -4.04 9.53
N GLU A 24 14.72 -4.71 8.37
CA GLU A 24 15.39 -4.24 7.16
C GLU A 24 14.88 -2.86 6.71
N ALA A 25 13.57 -2.66 6.74
CA ALA A 25 12.97 -1.39 6.33
C ALA A 25 13.30 -0.27 7.33
N ILE A 26 13.32 -0.56 8.63
CA ILE A 26 13.70 0.41 9.67
C ILE A 26 15.19 0.75 9.57
N GLU A 27 16.04 -0.25 9.34
CA GLU A 27 17.48 -0.08 9.23
C GLU A 27 17.86 0.71 7.97
N PHE A 28 17.18 0.47 6.85
CA PHE A 28 17.32 1.30 5.65
C PHE A 28 17.01 2.78 5.93
N GLU A 29 15.89 3.07 6.60
CA GLU A 29 15.51 4.45 6.94
C GLU A 29 16.50 5.11 7.91
N LEU A 30 17.07 4.33 8.85
CA LEU A 30 18.15 4.82 9.71
C LEU A 30 19.41 5.15 8.89
N LEU A 31 19.79 4.30 7.93
CA LEU A 31 20.94 4.54 7.07
C LEU A 31 20.77 5.79 6.20
N VAL A 32 19.56 6.06 5.70
CA VAL A 32 19.24 7.28 4.94
C VAL A 32 19.53 8.55 5.76
N ILE A 33 19.33 8.51 7.08
CA ILE A 33 19.62 9.63 7.99
C ILE A 33 21.00 9.53 8.65
N GLY A 34 21.87 8.62 8.21
CA GLY A 34 23.22 8.45 8.74
C GLY A 34 23.28 7.86 10.15
N ARG A 35 22.33 6.99 10.49
CA ARG A 35 22.23 6.26 11.76
C ARG A 35 22.25 4.75 11.53
N ARG A 36 22.57 3.99 12.58
CA ARG A 36 22.50 2.53 12.56
C ARG A 36 21.66 2.01 13.71
N LEU A 37 20.98 0.88 13.50
CA LEU A 37 20.21 0.25 14.57
C LEU A 37 21.10 -0.19 15.74
N ALA A 38 22.37 -0.53 15.47
CA ALA A 38 23.38 -0.84 16.48
C ALA A 38 23.73 0.34 17.42
N GLU A 39 23.37 1.58 17.07
CA GLU A 39 23.58 2.76 17.92
C GLU A 39 22.46 2.95 18.96
N LEU A 40 21.47 2.06 18.98
CA LEU A 40 20.33 2.16 19.86
C LEU A 40 20.74 2.04 21.34
N SER A 41 20.18 2.91 22.18
CA SER A 41 20.56 3.05 23.60
C SER A 41 21.90 3.74 23.83
N THR A 42 22.45 4.41 22.81
CA THR A 42 23.59 5.32 22.95
C THR A 42 23.12 6.78 22.96
N ALA A 43 24.05 7.73 23.18
CA ALA A 43 23.76 9.15 23.03
C ALA A 43 23.39 9.56 21.58
N ALA A 44 23.72 8.73 20.58
CA ALA A 44 23.45 9.03 19.18
C ALA A 44 22.02 8.64 18.74
N LEU A 45 21.40 7.65 19.41
CA LEU A 45 20.06 7.15 19.08
C LEU A 45 19.40 6.53 20.33
N SER A 46 18.42 7.22 20.91
CA SER A 46 17.62 6.67 22.01
C SER A 46 16.40 5.89 21.52
N TRP A 47 15.82 5.05 22.38
CA TRP A 47 14.54 4.39 22.12
C TRP A 47 13.41 5.38 21.81
N ARG A 48 13.46 6.57 22.42
CA ARG A 48 12.47 7.61 22.16
C ARG A 48 12.66 8.23 20.77
N ASP A 49 13.90 8.41 20.32
CA ASP A 49 14.19 8.90 18.97
C ASP A 49 13.69 7.90 17.92
N LEU A 50 14.03 6.62 18.10
CA LEU A 50 13.57 5.55 17.22
C LEU A 50 12.03 5.50 17.17
N PHE A 51 11.35 5.62 18.31
CA PHE A 51 9.89 5.66 18.37
C PHE A 51 9.30 6.82 17.56
N VAL A 52 9.87 8.03 17.69
CA VAL A 52 9.42 9.22 16.97
C VAL A 52 9.65 9.06 15.46
N LEU A 53 10.81 8.54 15.06
CA LEU A 53 11.16 8.29 13.67
C LEU A 53 10.21 7.28 13.03
N VAL A 54 10.03 6.10 13.64
CA VAL A 54 9.12 5.05 13.14
C VAL A 54 7.69 5.57 13.00
N ARG A 55 7.20 6.34 13.99
CA ARG A 55 5.86 6.95 13.93
C ARG A 55 5.74 7.99 12.81
N ARG A 56 6.82 8.71 12.48
CA ARG A 56 6.86 9.66 11.37
C ARG A 56 6.93 8.94 10.03
N TRP A 57 7.83 7.97 9.87
CA TRP A 57 7.99 7.20 8.63
C TRP A 57 6.70 6.52 8.21
N GLN A 58 5.94 5.96 9.16
CA GLN A 58 4.65 5.34 8.86
C GLN A 58 3.62 6.27 8.16
N LYS A 59 3.78 7.60 8.32
CA LYS A 59 2.93 8.63 7.72
C LYS A 59 3.57 9.34 6.53
N THR A 60 4.89 9.24 6.40
CA THR A 60 5.63 9.91 5.32
C THR A 60 5.52 9.04 4.05
N PRO A 61 5.11 9.59 2.91
CA PRO A 61 5.11 8.86 1.64
C PRO A 61 6.53 8.66 1.11
N GLY A 62 6.73 7.67 0.24
CA GLY A 62 8.00 7.45 -0.46
C GLY A 62 9.17 6.91 0.38
N ASN A 63 8.92 6.40 1.59
CA ASN A 63 9.95 5.75 2.41
C ASN A 63 9.71 4.23 2.50
N ALA A 64 10.78 3.48 2.74
CA ALA A 64 10.77 2.02 2.73
C ALA A 64 9.85 1.45 3.82
N PHE A 65 9.88 2.04 5.02
CA PHE A 65 9.05 1.59 6.12
C PHE A 65 7.56 1.77 5.83
N ALA A 66 7.14 2.91 5.29
CA ALA A 66 5.77 3.15 4.86
C ALA A 66 5.32 2.13 3.80
N ALA A 67 6.19 1.82 2.83
CA ALA A 67 5.86 0.87 1.78
C ALA A 67 5.52 -0.52 2.35
N VAL A 68 6.33 -1.01 3.30
CA VAL A 68 6.06 -2.29 3.98
C VAL A 68 4.77 -2.23 4.80
N MET A 69 4.56 -1.14 5.56
CA MET A 69 3.39 -1.00 6.41
C MET A 69 2.05 -0.96 5.65
N HIS A 70 2.05 -0.39 4.44
CA HIS A 70 0.84 -0.24 3.64
C HIS A 70 0.73 -1.25 2.49
N GLY A 71 1.70 -2.17 2.36
CA GLY A 71 1.69 -3.25 1.36
C GLY A 71 2.06 -2.82 -0.06
N GLY A 72 2.82 -1.73 -0.18
CA GLY A 72 3.27 -1.14 -1.43
C GLY A 72 3.60 0.35 -1.26
N GLU A 73 4.25 0.93 -2.26
CA GLU A 73 4.63 2.34 -2.25
C GLU A 73 3.42 3.25 -2.02
N VAL A 74 3.51 4.09 -0.99
CA VAL A 74 2.47 5.06 -0.66
C VAL A 74 2.76 6.36 -1.39
N PRO A 75 1.89 6.77 -2.33
CA PRO A 75 2.10 7.99 -3.07
C PRO A 75 1.84 9.22 -2.18
N SER A 76 2.66 10.23 -2.44
CA SER A 76 2.58 11.54 -1.85
C SER A 76 1.24 12.23 -2.11
N TRP A 77 0.93 13.24 -1.28
CA TRP A 77 -0.25 14.07 -1.48
C TRP A 77 -0.27 14.72 -2.88
N SER A 78 0.88 15.19 -3.36
CA SER A 78 1.02 15.76 -4.70
C SER A 78 0.67 14.75 -5.80
N GLU A 79 1.15 13.50 -5.70
CA GLU A 79 0.81 12.45 -6.65
C GLU A 79 -0.68 12.11 -6.64
N GLN A 80 -1.32 12.14 -5.47
CA GLN A 80 -2.77 11.92 -5.36
C GLN A 80 -3.56 13.04 -6.03
N VAL A 81 -3.15 14.30 -5.85
CA VAL A 81 -3.76 15.45 -6.53
C VAL A 81 -3.53 15.37 -8.04
N LEU A 82 -2.33 15.00 -8.48
CA LEU A 82 -2.02 14.80 -9.90
C LEU A 82 -2.90 13.71 -10.51
N ALA A 83 -3.13 12.59 -9.80
CA ALA A 83 -4.03 11.55 -10.29
C ALA A 83 -5.49 12.04 -10.47
N VAL A 84 -5.95 12.97 -9.63
CA VAL A 84 -7.27 13.62 -9.81
C VAL A 84 -7.26 14.53 -11.03
N ILE A 85 -6.22 15.33 -11.22
CA ILE A 85 -6.08 16.21 -12.38
C ILE A 85 -6.05 15.39 -13.68
N VAL A 86 -5.30 14.30 -13.74
CA VAL A 86 -5.23 13.41 -14.91
C VAL A 86 -6.61 12.81 -15.22
N ASP A 87 -7.35 12.33 -14.22
CA ASP A 87 -8.71 11.83 -14.41
C ASP A 87 -9.65 12.91 -14.99
N MET A 88 -9.56 14.15 -14.48
CA MET A 88 -10.35 15.29 -14.97
C MET A 88 -10.00 15.64 -16.42
N LEU A 89 -8.71 15.73 -16.75
CA LEU A 89 -8.25 16.03 -18.11
C LEU A 89 -8.70 14.96 -19.10
N ASN A 90 -8.62 13.69 -18.73
CA ASN A 90 -9.15 12.59 -19.54
C ASN A 90 -10.66 12.72 -19.76
N GLY A 91 -11.41 13.09 -18.72
CA GLY A 91 -12.85 13.36 -18.81
C GLY A 91 -13.18 14.51 -19.77
N ILE A 92 -12.46 15.63 -19.65
CA ILE A 92 -12.61 16.79 -20.53
C ILE A 92 -12.30 16.41 -21.99
N ALA A 93 -11.19 15.70 -22.22
CA ALA A 93 -10.82 15.24 -23.57
C ALA A 93 -11.92 14.34 -24.19
N PHE A 94 -12.54 13.47 -23.39
CA PHE A 94 -13.66 12.63 -23.85
C PHE A 94 -14.90 13.45 -24.24
N ILE A 95 -15.23 14.49 -23.46
CA ILE A 95 -16.34 15.42 -23.76
C ILE A 95 -16.06 16.19 -25.05
N LEU A 96 -14.83 16.71 -25.22
CA LEU A 96 -14.42 17.44 -26.43
C LEU A 96 -14.50 16.56 -27.68
N ARG A 97 -14.24 15.26 -27.55
CA ARG A 97 -14.44 14.26 -28.62
C ARG A 97 -15.91 13.90 -28.83
N LYS A 98 -16.86 14.60 -28.20
CA LYS A 98 -18.30 14.34 -28.22
C LYS A 98 -18.64 12.88 -27.83
N GLY A 99 -17.89 12.33 -26.88
CA GLY A 99 -18.09 10.96 -26.41
C GLY A 99 -17.67 9.86 -27.38
N LYS A 100 -16.91 10.19 -28.45
CA LYS A 100 -16.38 9.19 -29.38
C LYS A 100 -15.22 8.41 -28.74
N GLY A 101 -15.32 7.08 -28.75
CA GLY A 101 -14.31 6.15 -28.25
C GLY A 101 -14.63 5.58 -26.87
N SER A 102 -13.68 4.86 -26.28
CA SER A 102 -13.85 4.30 -24.94
C SER A 102 -13.85 5.39 -23.87
N ARG A 103 -14.86 5.39 -22.99
CA ARG A 103 -14.89 6.29 -21.83
C ARG A 103 -13.64 6.03 -20.96
N PRO A 104 -12.88 7.07 -20.60
CA PRO A 104 -11.67 6.89 -19.80
C PRO A 104 -12.03 6.32 -18.44
N LYS A 105 -11.24 5.33 -18.01
CA LYS A 105 -11.30 4.80 -16.65
C LYS A 105 -10.44 5.69 -15.76
N ARG A 106 -10.89 5.88 -14.51
CA ARG A 106 -10.09 6.56 -13.50
C ARG A 106 -8.83 5.76 -13.21
N LEU A 107 -7.72 6.45 -12.96
CA LEU A 107 -6.52 5.81 -12.44
C LEU A 107 -6.85 5.10 -11.14
N GLN A 108 -6.36 3.87 -10.97
CA GLN A 108 -6.57 3.13 -9.73
C GLN A 108 -5.90 3.88 -8.57
N ARG A 109 -6.65 4.14 -7.50
CA ARG A 109 -6.07 4.77 -6.31
C ARG A 109 -5.38 3.74 -5.43
N TRP A 110 -4.32 4.14 -4.74
CA TRP A 110 -3.53 3.24 -3.91
C TRP A 110 -4.30 2.69 -2.70
N TRP A 111 -5.24 3.47 -2.14
CA TRP A 111 -6.15 2.99 -1.08
C TRP A 111 -7.31 2.14 -1.61
N GLU A 112 -7.56 2.15 -2.92
CA GLU A 112 -8.60 1.33 -3.52
C GLU A 112 -8.10 -0.11 -3.65
N LYS A 113 -8.77 -1.00 -2.92
CA LYS A 113 -8.57 -2.44 -3.14
C LYS A 113 -8.82 -2.75 -4.60
N ARG A 114 -7.90 -3.50 -5.23
CA ARG A 114 -8.12 -4.06 -6.56
C ARG A 114 -9.47 -4.76 -6.54
N LYS A 115 -10.38 -4.37 -7.44
CA LYS A 115 -11.65 -5.08 -7.61
C LYS A 115 -11.29 -6.52 -7.94
N GLN A 116 -11.54 -7.44 -6.99
CA GLN A 116 -11.38 -8.84 -7.30
C GLN A 116 -12.32 -9.18 -8.45
N GLN A 117 -11.76 -9.80 -9.48
CA GLN A 117 -12.53 -10.32 -10.58
C GLN A 117 -13.38 -11.46 -10.00
N LYS A 118 -14.67 -11.20 -9.79
CA LYS A 118 -15.60 -12.23 -9.33
C LYS A 118 -15.79 -13.22 -10.47
N PHE A 119 -15.22 -14.41 -10.35
CA PHE A 119 -15.54 -15.54 -11.21
C PHE A 119 -16.81 -16.20 -10.68
N GLY A 120 -17.87 -16.18 -11.50
CA GLY A 120 -19.16 -16.73 -11.13
C GLY A 120 -19.93 -15.85 -10.13
N ARG A 121 -21.23 -15.67 -10.38
CA ARG A 121 -22.16 -14.99 -9.46
C ARG A 121 -23.05 -16.00 -8.74
N GLU A 122 -23.24 -17.18 -9.35
CA GLU A 122 -24.06 -18.28 -8.86
C GLU A 122 -23.19 -19.53 -8.72
N PRO A 123 -23.43 -20.37 -7.70
CA PRO A 123 -22.81 -21.68 -7.62
C PRO A 123 -23.18 -22.48 -8.87
N ILE A 124 -22.18 -23.11 -9.49
CA ILE A 124 -22.42 -24.01 -10.63
C ILE A 124 -23.25 -25.18 -10.09
N PRO A 125 -24.48 -25.41 -10.60
CA PRO A 125 -25.27 -26.57 -10.21
C PRO A 125 -24.48 -27.84 -10.51
N LEU A 126 -24.58 -28.85 -9.65
CA LEU A 126 -23.79 -30.09 -9.78
C LEU A 126 -23.95 -30.73 -11.18
N SER A 127 -25.15 -30.62 -11.78
CA SER A 127 -25.46 -31.10 -13.13
C SER A 127 -24.71 -30.41 -14.27
N LYS A 128 -24.10 -29.25 -14.02
CA LYS A 128 -23.32 -28.47 -15.00
C LYS A 128 -21.83 -28.45 -14.69
N PHE A 129 -21.40 -29.15 -13.63
CA PHE A 129 -20.01 -29.14 -13.19
C PHE A 129 -19.10 -29.82 -14.23
N ASP A 130 -19.45 -31.02 -14.68
CA ASP A 130 -18.62 -31.80 -15.61
C ASP A 130 -18.41 -31.06 -16.94
N ALA A 131 -19.49 -30.49 -17.50
CA ALA A 131 -19.43 -29.71 -18.74
C ALA A 131 -18.55 -28.45 -18.60
N TRP A 132 -18.58 -27.80 -17.43
CA TRP A 132 -17.71 -26.66 -17.15
C TRP A 132 -16.24 -27.10 -16.98
N TRP A 133 -15.99 -28.18 -16.25
CA TRP A 133 -14.64 -28.72 -15.99
C TRP A 133 -13.93 -29.14 -17.28
N GLU A 134 -14.63 -29.84 -18.18
CA GLU A 134 -14.08 -30.21 -19.48
C GLU A 134 -13.81 -29.01 -20.39
N SER A 135 -14.63 -27.96 -20.30
CA SER A 135 -14.41 -26.73 -21.08
C SER A 135 -13.19 -25.94 -20.60
N ALA A 136 -12.86 -26.02 -19.31
CA ALA A 136 -11.72 -25.34 -18.71
C ALA A 136 -10.39 -26.04 -19.04
N SER A 137 -10.40 -27.36 -19.21
CA SER A 137 -9.20 -28.15 -19.52
C SER A 137 -8.76 -28.09 -21.00
N LYS A 138 -9.58 -27.53 -21.90
CA LYS A 138 -9.31 -27.43 -23.34
C LYS A 138 -8.62 -26.13 -23.77
N LYS A 139 -7.95 -25.42 -22.86
CA LYS A 139 -7.17 -24.21 -23.16
C LYS A 139 -5.68 -24.48 -23.25
#